data_AF-A0A944T0N1-F1
#
_entry.id   AF-A0A944T0N1-F1
#
_cell.length_a   1.000
_cell.length_b   1.000
_cell.length_c   1.000
_cell.angle_alpha   90.00
_cell.angle_beta   90.00
_cell.angle_gamma   90.00
#
_symmetry.space_group_name_H-M   'P 1'
#
loop_
_entity.id
_entity.type
_entity.pdbx_description
1 polymer ?
#
loop_
_entity_poly.entity_id
_entity_poly.type
_entity_poly.pdbx_seq_one_letter_code
_entity_poly.pdbx_strand_id
1 'polypeptide(L)'
;MIKRISFFIVLCFLSITFLYTESAYAQDETVNEAEACVTQAYTKYTDDVTKCTMQKQGEYIKDQKTLETELEEGIINCPRDDEYDICVNALQVKAYEKISELSNNIQNVYKDCSEGVAKQNHIQATSKCYDGISLGWVWDTPVLKSMLQNQSLDYTKLDATQASNLGTCIEDANYKYDFSIVSADTQRAIATCFKESGLDYTFALYESAGVAIDCASETLDIQEDQDILNFAQTVTPKQKEYISQCIVKRTTPIVAGIAVLNIPFAAGFGNSFIFIQFLFTQPFILFVRRKNKNWGRVFNSFTEHPVDLGTVRLVDHDTNKVIKTMVTSHKGKYLFLPAPGLYRVEVDKSGFEFPSTYLKSNVDSEVHYFGEEIKVQGKLDVVDKHIPIDPHHREISVGRFTWRIWKKRVAIIFAFAAPLLAALGLLFVLEWWSILIVIVHVLLLLIFIRLVFTKKDPQFGRVYTDKNTSLRTVQVSLFRKKDNKLLGYYVTDLFGRYFLPAVEGEYILTFSKKGYEKKNIDINVDKKDADQGIINIDTQLKKDL
;
A
#
# COMPACT_ATOMS: atom_id res chain seq x y z
N MET A 1 0.16 23.32 -47.30
CA MET A 1 1.60 22.96 -47.35
C MET A 1 2.00 22.09 -46.16
N ILE A 2 1.63 22.43 -44.92
CA ILE A 2 1.90 21.66 -43.69
C ILE A 2 1.28 20.24 -43.69
N LYS A 3 0.04 20.05 -44.18
CA LYS A 3 -0.58 18.71 -44.36
C LYS A 3 0.19 17.77 -45.30
N ARG A 4 0.92 18.32 -46.29
CA ARG A 4 1.76 17.51 -47.19
C ARG A 4 3.11 17.17 -46.55
N ILE A 5 3.62 18.00 -45.64
CA ILE A 5 4.88 17.79 -44.94
C ILE A 5 4.73 16.72 -43.84
N SER A 6 3.66 16.73 -43.04
CA SER A 6 3.39 15.66 -42.07
C SER A 6 3.06 14.31 -42.74
N PHE A 7 2.36 14.32 -43.88
CA PHE A 7 2.12 13.11 -44.67
C PHE A 7 3.40 12.62 -45.36
N PHE A 8 4.27 13.53 -45.84
CA PHE A 8 5.60 13.16 -46.34
C PHE A 8 6.55 12.70 -45.25
N ILE A 9 6.45 13.18 -44.01
CA ILE A 9 7.27 12.71 -42.89
C ILE A 9 6.76 11.35 -42.43
N VAL A 10 5.45 11.11 -42.34
CA VAL A 10 4.91 9.78 -42.01
C VAL A 10 5.16 8.77 -43.14
N LEU A 11 5.04 9.17 -44.43
CA LEU A 11 5.46 8.31 -45.55
C LEU A 11 6.97 8.20 -45.70
N CYS A 12 7.78 9.21 -45.38
CA CYS A 12 9.24 9.08 -45.34
C CYS A 12 9.66 8.22 -44.15
N PHE A 13 8.94 8.22 -43.03
CA PHE A 13 9.22 7.32 -41.92
C PHE A 13 8.83 5.88 -42.24
N LEU A 14 7.69 5.67 -42.90
CA LEU A 14 7.28 4.37 -43.42
C LEU A 14 8.17 3.92 -44.59
N SER A 15 8.70 4.82 -45.42
CA SER A 15 9.58 4.45 -46.53
C SER A 15 11.05 4.41 -46.16
N ILE A 16 11.53 5.07 -45.09
CA ILE A 16 12.90 4.90 -44.60
C ILE A 16 13.01 3.63 -43.75
N THR A 17 11.93 3.15 -43.11
CA THR A 17 11.86 1.76 -42.63
C THR A 17 11.80 0.72 -43.77
N PHE A 18 11.48 1.13 -45.01
CA PHE A 18 11.27 0.21 -46.14
C PHE A 18 12.23 0.36 -47.32
N LEU A 19 13.06 1.41 -47.38
CA LEU A 19 14.04 1.60 -48.46
C LEU A 19 15.22 0.64 -48.36
N TYR A 20 15.30 -0.16 -47.29
CA TYR A 20 16.36 -1.14 -47.08
C TYR A 20 15.87 -2.56 -46.76
N THR A 21 14.56 -2.82 -46.80
CA THR A 21 14.01 -4.18 -46.64
C THR A 21 13.67 -4.86 -47.97
N GLU A 22 13.92 -4.20 -49.10
CA GLU A 22 13.59 -4.72 -50.44
C GLU A 22 14.45 -5.91 -50.90
N SER A 23 15.57 -6.25 -50.24
CA SER A 23 16.44 -7.34 -50.71
C SER A 23 16.29 -8.69 -49.99
N ALA A 24 15.46 -8.78 -48.94
CA ALA A 24 15.24 -10.05 -48.21
C ALA A 24 13.81 -10.29 -47.70
N TYR A 25 12.97 -9.26 -47.64
CA TYR A 25 11.60 -9.36 -47.12
C TYR A 25 10.55 -9.23 -48.24
N ALA A 26 10.79 -9.91 -49.35
CA ALA A 26 9.76 -10.10 -50.36
C ALA A 26 8.63 -10.98 -49.77
N GLN A 27 7.47 -10.37 -49.52
CA GLN A 27 6.18 -10.99 -49.22
C GLN A 27 6.06 -11.82 -47.94
N ASP A 28 5.90 -11.16 -46.79
CA ASP A 28 5.11 -11.72 -45.69
C ASP A 28 3.76 -11.00 -45.64
N GLU A 29 2.67 -11.73 -45.92
CA GLU A 29 1.29 -11.25 -45.94
C GLU A 29 0.92 -10.59 -44.58
N THR A 30 1.51 -11.08 -43.48
CA THR A 30 1.24 -10.60 -42.12
C THR A 30 1.83 -9.23 -41.79
N VAL A 31 3.00 -8.89 -42.34
CA VAL A 31 3.62 -7.56 -42.18
C VAL A 31 2.81 -6.51 -42.93
N ASN A 32 2.36 -6.86 -44.14
CA ASN A 32 1.49 -6.01 -44.96
C ASN A 32 0.12 -5.79 -44.28
N GLU A 33 -0.42 -6.80 -43.60
CA GLU A 33 -1.65 -6.67 -42.81
C GLU A 33 -1.49 -5.71 -41.61
N ALA A 34 -0.38 -5.83 -40.87
CA ALA A 34 -0.08 -4.93 -39.76
C ALA A 34 0.07 -3.48 -40.26
N GLU A 35 0.80 -3.27 -41.35
CA GLU A 35 1.00 -1.97 -41.96
C GLU A 35 -0.33 -1.36 -42.46
N ALA A 36 -1.16 -2.15 -43.13
CA ALA A 36 -2.49 -1.71 -43.57
C ALA A 36 -3.37 -1.28 -42.38
N CYS A 37 -3.33 -2.03 -41.28
CA CYS A 37 -4.06 -1.69 -40.06
C CYS A 37 -3.58 -0.38 -39.42
N VAL A 38 -2.27 -0.19 -39.26
CA VAL A 38 -1.70 1.04 -38.69
C VAL A 38 -1.99 2.24 -39.59
N THR A 39 -1.90 2.07 -40.90
CA THR A 39 -2.25 3.10 -41.90
C THR A 39 -3.72 3.50 -41.81
N GLN A 40 -4.62 2.51 -41.66
CA GLN A 40 -6.05 2.77 -41.46
C GLN A 40 -6.32 3.50 -40.14
N ALA A 41 -5.65 3.10 -39.06
CA ALA A 41 -5.75 3.77 -37.77
C ALA A 41 -5.28 5.24 -37.81
N TYR A 42 -4.23 5.52 -38.59
CA TYR A 42 -3.75 6.88 -38.82
C TYR A 42 -4.71 7.71 -39.68
N THR A 43 -5.25 7.13 -40.75
CA THR A 43 -6.23 7.82 -41.61
C THR A 43 -7.46 8.23 -40.79
N LYS A 44 -7.99 7.30 -39.97
CA LYS A 44 -9.09 7.58 -39.05
C LYS A 44 -8.77 8.70 -38.06
N TYR A 45 -7.56 8.72 -37.50
CA TYR A 45 -7.10 9.80 -36.63
C TYR A 45 -7.15 11.16 -37.34
N THR A 46 -6.60 11.25 -38.56
CA THR A 46 -6.60 12.50 -39.32
C THR A 46 -8.00 12.98 -39.70
N ASP A 47 -8.92 12.04 -39.96
CA ASP A 47 -10.33 12.34 -40.21
C ASP A 47 -11.02 12.87 -38.95
N ASP A 48 -10.80 12.24 -37.80
CA ASP A 48 -11.39 12.65 -36.53
C ASP A 48 -10.88 14.04 -36.10
N VAL A 49 -9.57 14.30 -36.26
CA VAL A 49 -8.99 15.63 -36.02
C VAL A 49 -9.58 16.68 -36.96
N THR A 50 -9.74 16.33 -38.24
CA THR A 50 -10.32 17.24 -39.24
C THR A 50 -11.78 17.54 -38.91
N LYS A 51 -12.59 16.54 -38.56
CA LYS A 51 -13.99 16.73 -38.15
C LYS A 51 -14.12 17.60 -36.89
N CYS A 52 -13.31 17.32 -35.86
CA CYS A 52 -13.26 18.13 -34.64
C CYS A 52 -12.90 19.58 -34.94
N THR A 53 -11.87 19.79 -35.78
CA THR A 53 -11.41 21.13 -36.16
C THR A 53 -12.51 21.88 -36.91
N MET A 54 -13.16 21.24 -37.89
CA MET A 54 -14.26 21.84 -38.65
C MET A 54 -15.47 22.17 -37.77
N GLN A 55 -15.81 21.28 -36.82
CA GLN A 55 -16.92 21.52 -35.89
C GLN A 55 -16.64 22.74 -35.00
N LYS A 56 -15.49 22.77 -34.32
CA LYS A 56 -15.12 23.88 -33.43
C LYS A 56 -14.97 25.21 -34.18
N GLN A 57 -14.45 25.19 -35.41
CA GLN A 57 -14.41 26.38 -36.27
C GLN A 57 -15.83 26.84 -36.65
N GLY A 58 -16.75 25.92 -36.93
CA GLY A 58 -18.16 26.25 -37.18
C GLY A 58 -18.87 26.84 -35.98
N GLU A 59 -18.61 26.33 -34.77
CA GLU A 59 -19.10 26.89 -33.50
C GLU A 59 -18.58 28.32 -33.28
N TYR A 60 -17.28 28.55 -33.48
CA TYR A 60 -16.71 29.90 -33.42
C TYR A 60 -17.41 30.88 -34.37
N ILE A 61 -17.64 30.49 -35.64
CA ILE A 61 -18.29 31.36 -36.63
C ILE A 61 -19.71 31.72 -36.16
N LYS A 62 -20.41 30.76 -35.54
CA LYS A 62 -21.74 30.98 -34.98
C LYS A 62 -21.69 31.94 -33.79
N ASP A 63 -20.75 31.75 -32.86
CA ASP A 63 -20.59 32.59 -31.67
C ASP A 63 -20.20 34.02 -32.05
N GLN A 64 -19.30 34.18 -33.02
CA GLN A 64 -18.95 35.49 -33.57
C GLN A 64 -20.19 36.21 -34.13
N LYS A 65 -21.02 35.50 -34.91
CA LYS A 65 -22.26 36.06 -35.47
C LYS A 65 -23.27 36.44 -34.38
N THR A 66 -23.36 35.65 -33.30
CA THR A 66 -24.19 35.98 -32.15
C THR A 66 -23.70 37.25 -31.45
N LEU A 67 -22.40 37.42 -31.25
CA LEU A 67 -21.82 38.64 -30.67
C LEU A 67 -22.02 39.87 -31.54
N GLU A 68 -21.91 39.74 -32.86
CA GLU A 68 -22.24 40.80 -33.81
C GLU A 68 -23.71 41.22 -33.68
N THR A 69 -24.62 40.25 -33.54
CA THR A 69 -26.06 40.50 -33.34
C THR A 69 -26.34 41.18 -31.98
N GLU A 70 -25.72 40.71 -30.88
CA GLU A 70 -25.85 41.32 -29.56
C GLU A 70 -25.32 42.77 -29.55
N LEU A 71 -24.24 43.05 -30.29
CA LEU A 71 -23.69 44.38 -30.43
C LEU A 71 -24.65 45.31 -31.17
N GLU A 72 -25.24 44.85 -32.28
CA GLU A 72 -26.25 45.63 -33.03
C GLU A 72 -27.47 45.95 -32.17
N GLU A 73 -28.03 44.96 -31.47
CA GLU A 73 -29.15 45.14 -30.55
C GLU A 73 -28.80 46.08 -29.37
N GLY A 74 -27.59 45.96 -28.82
CA GLY A 74 -27.09 46.82 -27.76
C GLY A 74 -26.97 48.29 -28.20
N ILE A 75 -26.44 48.54 -29.40
CA ILE A 75 -26.30 49.89 -29.97
C ILE A 75 -27.68 50.54 -30.20
N ILE A 76 -28.69 49.77 -30.62
CA ILE A 76 -30.06 50.25 -30.80
C ILE A 76 -30.65 50.74 -29.46
N ASN A 77 -30.29 50.11 -28.35
CA ASN A 77 -30.80 50.40 -27.01
C ASN A 77 -30.04 51.51 -26.26
N CYS A 78 -28.97 52.08 -26.84
CA CYS A 78 -28.25 53.20 -26.23
C CYS A 78 -29.12 54.48 -26.18
N PRO A 79 -29.01 55.29 -25.11
CA PRO A 79 -29.75 56.55 -24.98
C PRO A 79 -29.32 57.54 -26.08
N ARG A 80 -30.29 58.24 -26.70
CA ARG A 80 -30.05 59.21 -27.78
C ARG A 80 -29.88 60.64 -27.27
N ASP A 81 -28.94 60.80 -26.36
CA ASP A 81 -28.53 62.07 -25.77
C ASP A 81 -26.99 62.22 -25.87
N ASP A 82 -26.42 63.17 -25.12
CA ASP A 82 -24.98 63.44 -25.12
C ASP A 82 -24.12 62.24 -24.64
N GLU A 83 -24.75 61.18 -24.10
CA GLU A 83 -24.08 59.94 -23.65
C GLU A 83 -24.08 58.81 -24.70
N TYR A 84 -24.70 58.99 -25.88
CA TYR A 84 -24.80 57.97 -26.92
C TYR A 84 -23.43 57.40 -27.33
N ASP A 85 -22.47 58.28 -27.62
CA ASP A 85 -21.12 57.88 -28.06
C ASP A 85 -20.35 57.14 -26.97
N ILE A 86 -20.59 57.47 -25.69
CA ILE A 86 -19.97 56.77 -24.55
C ILE A 86 -20.53 55.35 -24.44
N CYS A 87 -21.84 55.18 -24.60
CA CYS A 87 -22.52 53.89 -24.60
C CYS A 87 -22.05 52.97 -25.75
N VAL A 88 -22.02 53.50 -26.98
CA VAL A 88 -21.60 52.74 -28.16
C VAL A 88 -20.14 52.30 -28.05
N ASN A 89 -19.24 53.19 -27.64
CA ASN A 89 -17.82 52.86 -27.46
C ASN A 89 -17.63 51.76 -26.40
N ALA A 90 -18.34 51.82 -25.27
CA ALA A 90 -18.25 50.80 -24.24
C ALA A 90 -18.71 49.41 -24.73
N LEU A 91 -19.78 49.35 -25.53
CA LEU A 91 -20.26 48.10 -26.13
C LEU A 91 -19.30 47.55 -27.18
N GLN A 92 -18.73 48.41 -28.03
CA GLN A 92 -17.74 47.99 -29.04
C GLN A 92 -16.46 47.45 -28.42
N VAL A 93 -15.93 48.10 -27.37
CA VAL A 93 -14.75 47.61 -26.64
C VAL A 93 -15.03 46.22 -26.05
N LYS A 94 -16.19 46.04 -25.41
CA LYS A 94 -16.59 44.74 -24.83
C LYS A 94 -16.76 43.64 -25.88
N ALA A 95 -17.31 43.97 -27.05
CA ALA A 95 -17.44 43.03 -28.16
C ALA A 95 -16.06 42.65 -28.74
N TYR A 96 -15.17 43.63 -28.91
CA TYR A 96 -13.81 43.41 -29.40
C TYR A 96 -12.99 42.52 -28.46
N GLU A 97 -13.09 42.72 -27.15
CA GLU A 97 -12.44 41.85 -26.15
C GLU A 97 -12.89 40.39 -26.28
N LYS A 98 -14.21 40.15 -26.37
CA LYS A 98 -14.75 38.80 -26.56
C LYS A 98 -14.32 38.16 -27.88
N ILE A 99 -14.35 38.92 -28.98
CA ILE A 99 -13.91 38.42 -30.31
C ILE A 99 -12.41 38.09 -30.28
N SER A 100 -11.60 38.91 -29.60
CA SER A 100 -10.16 38.63 -29.43
C SER A 100 -9.91 37.36 -28.63
N GLU A 101 -10.69 37.10 -27.56
CA GLU A 101 -10.60 35.87 -26.77
C GLU A 101 -10.97 34.63 -27.62
N LEU A 102 -12.09 34.70 -28.33
CA LEU A 102 -12.55 33.68 -29.27
C LEU A 102 -11.50 33.39 -30.36
N SER A 103 -10.85 34.42 -30.91
CA SER A 103 -9.81 34.29 -31.95
C SER A 103 -8.56 33.56 -31.46
N ASN A 104 -8.10 33.89 -30.23
CA ASN A 104 -6.97 33.21 -29.60
C ASN A 104 -7.26 31.70 -29.37
N ASN A 105 -8.51 31.38 -29.03
CA ASN A 105 -8.92 29.99 -28.86
C ASN A 105 -8.88 29.20 -30.18
N ILE A 106 -9.21 29.82 -31.33
CA ILE A 106 -9.11 29.16 -32.65
C ILE A 106 -7.68 28.73 -32.98
N GLN A 107 -6.69 29.57 -32.67
CA GLN A 107 -5.29 29.27 -33.00
C GLN A 107 -4.82 27.95 -32.37
N ASN A 108 -5.46 27.52 -31.28
CA ASN A 108 -5.18 26.27 -30.59
C ASN A 108 -6.16 25.12 -30.93
N VAL A 109 -7.23 25.36 -31.71
CA VAL A 109 -8.27 24.34 -32.01
C VAL A 109 -7.68 23.07 -32.63
N TYR A 110 -6.76 23.21 -33.59
CA TYR A 110 -6.13 22.04 -34.22
C TYR A 110 -5.33 21.25 -33.19
N LYS A 111 -4.54 21.94 -32.35
CA LYS A 111 -3.76 21.33 -31.28
C LYS A 111 -4.65 20.57 -30.30
N ASP A 112 -5.70 21.22 -29.79
CA ASP A 112 -6.67 20.61 -28.87
C ASP A 112 -7.33 19.36 -29.45
N CYS A 113 -7.76 19.43 -30.71
CA CYS A 113 -8.35 18.30 -31.42
C CYS A 113 -7.34 17.17 -31.65
N SER A 114 -6.06 17.51 -31.89
CA SER A 114 -4.99 16.56 -32.15
C SER A 114 -4.43 15.88 -30.90
N GLU A 115 -4.50 16.52 -29.73
CA GLU A 115 -3.94 16.02 -28.45
C GLU A 115 -4.97 15.36 -27.53
N GLY A 116 -6.27 15.49 -27.82
CA GLY A 116 -7.36 14.96 -27.01
C GLY A 116 -7.79 13.52 -27.33
N VAL A 117 -9.12 13.31 -27.45
CA VAL A 117 -9.73 11.97 -27.63
C VAL A 117 -9.25 11.28 -28.91
N ALA A 118 -9.04 12.03 -30.00
CA ALA A 118 -8.57 11.47 -31.26
C ALA A 118 -7.21 10.79 -31.10
N LYS A 119 -6.28 11.39 -30.34
CA LYS A 119 -4.97 10.82 -30.03
C LYS A 119 -5.10 9.50 -29.26
N GLN A 120 -5.94 9.47 -28.22
CA GLN A 120 -6.13 8.26 -27.41
C GLN A 120 -6.74 7.13 -28.24
N ASN A 121 -7.73 7.43 -29.09
CA ASN A 121 -8.32 6.47 -30.02
C ASN A 121 -7.29 5.93 -31.02
N HIS A 122 -6.41 6.80 -31.52
CA HIS A 122 -5.35 6.41 -32.45
C HIS A 122 -4.33 5.47 -31.80
N ILE A 123 -3.86 5.80 -30.58
CA ILE A 123 -2.94 4.96 -29.81
C ILE A 123 -3.57 3.59 -29.57
N GLN A 124 -4.83 3.54 -29.13
CA GLN A 124 -5.53 2.30 -28.87
C GLN A 124 -5.74 1.46 -30.15
N ALA A 125 -6.10 2.09 -31.26
CA ALA A 125 -6.27 1.41 -32.54
C ALA A 125 -4.95 0.84 -33.06
N THR A 126 -3.86 1.61 -32.94
CA THR A 126 -2.52 1.19 -33.36
C THR A 126 -1.99 0.04 -32.50
N SER A 127 -2.19 0.09 -31.18
CA SER A 127 -1.85 -1.03 -30.29
C SER A 127 -2.58 -2.32 -30.67
N LYS A 128 -3.87 -2.23 -31.01
CA LYS A 128 -4.69 -3.39 -31.41
C LYS A 128 -4.22 -4.03 -32.71
N CYS A 129 -3.63 -3.27 -33.63
CA CYS A 129 -3.07 -3.82 -34.86
C CYS A 129 -2.00 -4.88 -34.59
N TYR A 130 -1.24 -4.72 -33.51
CA TYR A 130 -0.16 -5.65 -33.14
C TYR A 130 -0.61 -6.81 -32.24
N ASP A 131 -1.79 -6.74 -31.60
CA ASP A 131 -2.24 -7.77 -30.63
C ASP A 131 -2.51 -9.13 -31.29
N GLY A 132 -3.02 -9.13 -32.54
CA GLY A 132 -3.44 -10.34 -33.26
C GLY A 132 -2.46 -10.88 -34.29
N ILE A 133 -1.34 -10.18 -34.52
CA ILE A 133 -0.38 -10.49 -35.59
C ILE A 133 0.94 -10.96 -34.97
N SER A 134 1.50 -12.04 -35.52
CA SER A 134 2.84 -12.53 -35.20
C SER A 134 3.82 -11.90 -36.17
N LEU A 135 4.78 -11.12 -35.66
CA LEU A 135 5.80 -10.43 -36.47
C LEU A 135 7.13 -11.19 -36.50
N GLY A 136 7.06 -12.49 -36.21
CA GLY A 136 8.22 -13.35 -36.01
C GLY A 136 8.70 -13.36 -34.56
N TRP A 137 9.42 -14.43 -34.22
CA TRP A 137 9.72 -14.77 -32.82
C TRP A 137 10.61 -13.77 -32.07
N VAL A 138 11.35 -12.91 -32.78
CA VAL A 138 12.15 -11.82 -32.20
C VAL A 138 11.21 -10.70 -31.76
N TRP A 139 10.37 -10.21 -32.66
CA TRP A 139 9.44 -9.11 -32.42
C TRP A 139 8.25 -9.49 -31.53
N ASP A 140 7.90 -10.78 -31.47
CA ASP A 140 6.86 -11.30 -30.57
C ASP A 140 7.32 -11.42 -29.11
N THR A 141 8.58 -11.11 -28.79
CA THR A 141 9.00 -11.00 -27.38
C THR A 141 8.20 -9.90 -26.68
N PRO A 142 7.76 -10.09 -25.41
CA PRO A 142 6.89 -9.13 -24.72
C PRO A 142 7.46 -7.69 -24.70
N VAL A 143 8.78 -7.57 -24.62
CA VAL A 143 9.47 -6.28 -24.58
C VAL A 143 9.41 -5.58 -25.93
N LEU A 144 9.85 -6.22 -27.02
CA LEU A 144 9.87 -5.61 -28.35
C LEU A 144 8.46 -5.37 -28.89
N LYS A 145 7.53 -6.30 -28.66
CA LYS A 145 6.12 -6.13 -29.03
C LYS A 145 5.50 -4.91 -28.36
N SER A 146 5.81 -4.69 -27.08
CA SER A 146 5.33 -3.49 -26.38
C SER A 146 5.94 -2.20 -26.93
N MET A 147 7.20 -2.21 -27.39
CA MET A 147 7.82 -1.03 -27.99
C MET A 147 7.15 -0.66 -29.31
N LEU A 148 6.85 -1.65 -30.16
CA LEU A 148 6.09 -1.45 -31.40
C LEU A 148 4.72 -0.83 -31.13
N GLN A 149 4.01 -1.32 -30.11
CA GLN A 149 2.72 -0.76 -29.71
C GLN A 149 2.82 0.69 -29.22
N ASN A 150 3.87 0.99 -28.44
CA ASN A 150 4.07 2.30 -27.83
C ASN A 150 4.71 3.33 -28.76
N GLN A 151 5.30 2.93 -29.88
CA GLN A 151 5.92 3.84 -30.86
C GLN A 151 4.95 4.95 -31.30
N SER A 152 3.66 4.63 -31.44
CA SER A 152 2.61 5.60 -31.79
C SER A 152 2.44 6.76 -30.81
N LEU A 153 2.94 6.64 -29.58
CA LEU A 153 2.89 7.71 -28.56
C LEU A 153 3.75 8.93 -28.92
N ASP A 154 4.72 8.74 -29.82
CA ASP A 154 5.60 9.81 -30.31
C ASP A 154 5.02 10.56 -31.51
N TYR A 155 3.99 10.05 -32.18
CA TYR A 155 3.53 10.57 -33.48
C TYR A 155 3.03 12.02 -33.45
N THR A 156 2.63 12.52 -32.28
CA THR A 156 2.16 13.90 -32.11
C THR A 156 3.19 14.82 -31.46
N LYS A 157 4.41 14.33 -31.18
CA LYS A 157 5.41 15.12 -30.44
C LYS A 157 6.25 16.02 -31.34
N LEU A 158 6.31 15.74 -32.65
CA LEU A 158 7.18 16.42 -33.58
C LEU A 158 6.62 17.79 -34.00
N ASP A 159 7.30 18.86 -33.61
CA ASP A 159 7.10 20.18 -34.22
C ASP A 159 7.86 20.33 -35.56
N ALA A 160 7.61 21.41 -36.30
CA ALA A 160 8.21 21.62 -37.62
C ALA A 160 9.75 21.77 -37.58
N THR A 161 10.30 22.30 -36.48
CA THR A 161 11.74 22.49 -36.29
C THR A 161 12.40 21.16 -35.93
N GLN A 162 11.80 20.41 -35.00
CA GLN A 162 12.22 19.06 -34.63
C GLN A 162 12.19 18.13 -35.85
N ALA A 163 11.17 18.23 -36.70
CA ALA A 163 11.09 17.48 -37.94
C ALA A 163 12.25 17.77 -38.90
N SER A 164 12.61 19.05 -39.04
CA SER A 164 13.74 19.47 -39.89
C SER A 164 15.08 18.98 -39.34
N ASN A 165 15.27 19.10 -38.02
CA ASN A 165 16.49 18.65 -37.34
C ASN A 165 16.65 17.13 -37.45
N LEU A 166 15.55 16.40 -37.28
CA LEU A 166 15.52 14.95 -37.41
C LEU A 166 15.89 14.51 -38.83
N GLY A 167 15.35 15.16 -39.85
CA GLY A 167 15.71 14.89 -41.25
C GLY A 167 17.21 15.08 -41.50
N THR A 168 17.79 16.17 -40.97
CA THR A 168 19.23 16.46 -41.10
C THR A 168 20.08 15.41 -40.39
N CYS A 169 19.71 15.02 -39.16
CA CYS A 169 20.42 13.98 -38.41
C CYS A 169 20.40 12.62 -39.12
N ILE A 170 19.24 12.24 -39.69
CA ILE A 170 19.11 10.98 -40.44
C ILE A 170 19.99 11.02 -41.70
N GLU A 171 20.03 12.15 -42.41
CA GLU A 171 20.89 12.33 -43.59
C GLU A 171 22.38 12.22 -43.23
N ASP A 172 22.81 12.88 -42.16
CA ASP A 172 24.17 12.79 -41.65
C ASP A 172 24.53 11.36 -41.20
N ALA A 173 23.60 10.66 -40.54
CA ALA A 173 23.76 9.27 -40.15
C ALA A 173 23.88 8.34 -41.36
N ASN A 174 23.07 8.55 -42.40
CA ASN A 174 23.12 7.79 -43.65
C ASN A 174 24.40 8.04 -44.47
N TYR A 175 25.00 9.23 -44.34
CA TYR A 175 26.32 9.49 -44.94
C TYR A 175 27.44 8.74 -44.21
N LYS A 176 27.32 8.59 -42.88
CA LYS A 176 28.34 7.97 -42.03
C LYS A 176 28.24 6.45 -41.95
N TYR A 177 27.03 5.90 -41.98
CA TYR A 177 26.75 4.48 -41.89
C TYR A 177 26.02 4.03 -43.14
N ASP A 178 26.40 2.88 -43.69
CA ASP A 178 25.70 2.31 -44.82
C ASP A 178 24.35 1.74 -44.36
N PHE A 179 23.27 2.47 -44.62
CA PHE A 179 21.93 2.03 -44.23
C PHE A 179 21.44 0.82 -45.05
N SER A 180 22.13 0.45 -46.14
CA SER A 180 21.85 -0.79 -46.87
C SER A 180 22.24 -2.05 -46.11
N ILE A 181 23.03 -1.90 -45.05
CA ILE A 181 23.45 -2.99 -44.18
C ILE A 181 22.69 -2.87 -42.86
N VAL A 182 21.88 -3.88 -42.54
CA VAL A 182 21.16 -3.96 -41.27
C VAL A 182 22.13 -4.33 -40.15
N SER A 183 22.76 -3.31 -39.55
CA SER A 183 23.72 -3.45 -38.44
C SER A 183 23.21 -2.81 -37.15
N ALA A 184 23.73 -3.28 -36.00
CA ALA A 184 23.40 -2.69 -34.71
C ALA A 184 23.84 -1.22 -34.61
N ASP A 185 24.96 -0.86 -35.24
CA ASP A 185 25.48 0.51 -35.26
C ASP A 185 24.59 1.45 -36.08
N THR A 186 24.11 0.98 -37.23
CA THR A 186 23.12 1.69 -38.05
C THR A 186 21.85 1.98 -37.24
N GLN A 187 21.32 0.96 -36.55
CA GLN A 187 20.11 1.12 -35.72
C GLN A 187 20.31 2.12 -34.57
N ARG A 188 21.46 2.09 -33.90
CA ARG A 188 21.80 3.05 -32.82
C ARG A 188 22.02 4.47 -33.30
N ALA A 189 22.62 4.64 -34.48
CA ALA A 189 22.78 5.95 -35.09
C ALA A 189 21.42 6.59 -35.34
N ILE A 190 20.48 5.83 -35.91
CA ILE A 190 19.10 6.26 -36.12
C ILE A 190 18.38 6.51 -34.78
N ALA A 191 18.55 5.62 -33.79
CA ALA A 191 17.97 5.77 -32.47
C ALA A 191 18.39 7.09 -31.80
N THR A 192 19.67 7.47 -31.95
CA THR A 192 20.21 8.72 -31.41
C THR A 192 19.50 9.94 -32.00
N CYS A 193 19.26 9.95 -33.31
CA CYS A 193 18.50 11.02 -33.97
C CYS A 193 17.07 11.15 -33.41
N PHE A 194 16.39 10.03 -33.15
CA PHE A 194 15.06 10.05 -32.54
C PHE A 194 15.08 10.59 -31.11
N LYS A 195 16.09 10.22 -30.32
CA LYS A 195 16.26 10.69 -28.96
C LYS A 195 16.47 12.21 -28.91
N GLU A 196 17.34 12.74 -29.78
CA GLU A 196 17.58 14.19 -29.86
C GLU A 196 16.34 14.98 -30.31
N SER A 197 15.44 14.33 -31.05
CA SER A 197 14.17 14.91 -31.51
C SER A 197 13.01 14.75 -30.51
N GLY A 198 13.26 14.18 -29.32
CA GLY A 198 12.25 13.97 -28.28
C GLY A 198 11.27 12.82 -28.55
N LEU A 199 11.63 11.89 -29.44
CA LEU A 199 10.85 10.71 -29.79
C LEU A 199 11.35 9.49 -29.00
N ASP A 200 11.07 9.50 -27.70
CA ASP A 200 11.61 8.51 -26.75
C ASP A 200 11.20 7.06 -27.06
N TYR A 201 9.94 6.82 -27.46
CA TYR A 201 9.44 5.47 -27.74
C TYR A 201 10.01 4.93 -29.05
N THR A 202 10.19 5.80 -30.03
CA THR A 202 10.82 5.48 -31.32
C THR A 202 12.31 5.22 -31.12
N PHE A 203 13.00 6.04 -30.33
CA PHE A 203 14.37 5.77 -29.88
C PHE A 203 14.48 4.38 -29.25
N ALA A 204 13.59 4.04 -28.31
CA ALA A 204 13.61 2.75 -27.60
C ALA A 204 13.53 1.57 -28.56
N LEU A 205 12.65 1.67 -29.57
CA LEU A 205 12.44 0.63 -30.56
C LEU A 205 13.71 0.38 -31.37
N TYR A 206 14.32 1.44 -31.91
CA TYR A 206 15.52 1.34 -32.74
C TYR A 206 16.75 0.90 -31.93
N GLU A 207 16.93 1.43 -30.72
CA GLU A 207 17.99 0.97 -29.82
C GLU A 207 17.84 -0.53 -29.52
N SER A 208 16.61 -0.98 -29.30
CA SER A 208 16.33 -2.38 -28.98
C SER A 208 16.43 -3.31 -30.19
N ALA A 209 16.16 -2.80 -31.39
CA ALA A 209 16.48 -3.49 -32.64
C ALA A 209 18.00 -3.71 -32.75
N GLY A 210 18.82 -2.70 -32.45
CA GLY A 210 20.27 -2.84 -32.38
C GLY A 210 20.73 -3.88 -31.36
N VAL A 211 20.11 -3.91 -30.18
CA VAL A 211 20.37 -4.94 -29.16
C VAL A 211 19.99 -6.34 -29.65
N ALA A 212 18.88 -6.48 -30.39
CA ALA A 212 18.46 -7.76 -30.96
C ALA A 212 19.48 -8.27 -31.99
N ILE A 213 20.02 -7.37 -32.81
CA ILE A 213 21.08 -7.68 -33.78
C ILE A 213 22.35 -8.15 -33.05
N ASP A 214 22.80 -7.45 -32.01
CA ASP A 214 23.97 -7.88 -31.21
C ASP A 214 23.78 -9.24 -30.55
N CYS A 215 22.60 -9.48 -29.96
CA CYS A 215 22.31 -10.77 -29.34
C CYS A 215 22.28 -11.91 -30.36
N ALA A 216 21.84 -11.64 -31.60
CA ALA A 216 21.85 -12.61 -32.67
C ALA A 216 23.27 -12.88 -33.18
N SER A 217 24.09 -11.85 -33.39
CA SER A 217 25.46 -11.98 -33.89
C SER A 217 26.40 -12.69 -32.90
N GLU A 218 26.12 -12.69 -31.60
CA GLU A 218 26.89 -13.45 -30.61
C GLU A 218 26.77 -14.98 -30.76
N THR A 219 25.70 -15.47 -31.38
CA THR A 219 25.40 -16.91 -31.46
C THR A 219 25.34 -17.48 -32.87
N LEU A 220 25.29 -16.59 -33.86
CA LEU A 220 25.35 -16.91 -35.26
C LEU A 220 26.76 -16.53 -35.72
N ASP A 221 27.50 -17.48 -36.28
CA ASP A 221 28.85 -17.25 -36.83
C ASP A 221 28.72 -16.53 -38.18
N ILE A 222 28.27 -15.26 -38.15
CA ILE A 222 27.96 -14.45 -39.33
C ILE A 222 29.15 -13.54 -39.62
N GLN A 223 29.60 -13.52 -40.88
CA GLN A 223 30.44 -12.44 -41.39
C GLN A 223 29.60 -11.14 -41.45
N GLU A 224 30.19 -10.00 -41.06
CA GLU A 224 29.54 -8.69 -40.84
C GLU A 224 28.66 -8.16 -42.00
N ASP A 225 28.66 -8.81 -43.16
CA ASP A 225 28.04 -8.40 -44.41
C ASP A 225 26.84 -9.26 -44.86
N GLN A 226 26.46 -10.32 -44.13
CA GLN A 226 25.31 -11.16 -44.47
C GLN A 226 24.07 -10.83 -43.64
N ASP A 227 22.92 -10.77 -44.33
CA ASP A 227 21.63 -10.37 -43.78
C ASP A 227 21.20 -11.28 -42.61
N ILE A 228 21.43 -10.77 -41.38
CA ILE A 228 21.18 -11.44 -40.10
C ILE A 228 19.73 -11.92 -40.00
N LEU A 229 18.82 -11.24 -40.70
CA LEU A 229 17.39 -11.54 -40.71
C LEU A 229 17.06 -12.81 -41.53
N ASN A 230 17.82 -13.11 -42.58
CA ASN A 230 17.66 -14.36 -43.33
C ASN A 230 18.14 -15.59 -42.53
N PHE A 231 19.14 -15.41 -41.66
CA PHE A 231 19.59 -16.47 -40.75
C PHE A 231 18.61 -16.75 -39.60
N ALA A 232 17.79 -15.77 -39.21
CA ALA A 232 16.80 -15.91 -38.13
C ALA A 232 15.75 -17.01 -38.38
N GLN A 233 15.59 -17.47 -39.63
CA GLN A 233 14.71 -18.57 -40.02
C GLN A 233 15.36 -19.96 -39.83
N THR A 234 16.69 -20.03 -39.69
CA THR A 234 17.48 -21.29 -39.59
C THR A 234 18.04 -21.59 -38.20
N VAL A 235 17.61 -20.81 -37.20
CA VAL A 235 18.14 -20.83 -35.83
C VAL A 235 17.66 -22.06 -35.05
N THR A 236 18.58 -22.72 -34.32
CA THR A 236 18.22 -23.86 -33.48
C THR A 236 17.36 -23.42 -32.28
N PRO A 237 16.51 -24.29 -31.69
CA PRO A 237 15.70 -23.93 -30.52
C PRO A 237 16.51 -23.42 -29.32
N LYS A 238 17.75 -23.89 -29.15
CA LYS A 238 18.64 -23.43 -28.08
C LYS A 238 19.17 -22.02 -28.32
N GLN A 239 19.54 -21.69 -29.56
CA GLN A 239 19.97 -20.35 -29.94
C GLN A 239 18.79 -19.36 -29.83
N LYS A 240 17.59 -19.79 -30.26
CA LYS A 240 16.36 -18.99 -30.10
C LYS A 240 16.11 -18.59 -28.65
N GLU A 241 16.20 -19.55 -27.72
CA GLU A 241 16.05 -19.28 -26.29
C GLU A 241 17.12 -18.32 -25.75
N TYR A 242 18.39 -18.52 -26.14
CA TYR A 242 19.47 -17.62 -25.75
C TYR A 242 19.23 -16.18 -26.24
N ILE A 243 18.90 -16.01 -27.53
CA ILE A 243 18.68 -14.70 -28.14
C ILE A 243 17.51 -14.00 -27.47
N SER A 244 16.39 -14.70 -27.26
CA SER A 244 15.23 -14.15 -26.54
C SER A 244 15.57 -13.68 -25.12
N GLN A 245 16.35 -14.47 -24.36
CA GLN A 245 16.79 -14.08 -23.01
C GLN A 245 17.78 -12.90 -23.03
N CYS A 246 18.70 -12.86 -23.99
CA CYS A 246 19.66 -11.79 -24.19
C CYS A 246 18.96 -10.45 -24.48
N ILE A 247 17.99 -10.46 -25.41
CA ILE A 247 17.19 -9.30 -25.78
C ILE A 247 16.48 -8.76 -24.55
N VAL A 248 15.73 -9.59 -23.83
CA VAL A 248 14.98 -9.15 -22.63
C VAL A 248 15.92 -8.52 -21.60
N LYS A 249 17.05 -9.15 -21.30
CA LYS A 249 17.99 -8.65 -20.29
C LYS A 249 18.61 -7.30 -20.67
N ARG A 250 19.01 -7.12 -21.92
CA ARG A 250 19.70 -5.89 -22.39
C ARG A 250 18.75 -4.73 -22.67
N THR A 251 17.49 -5.01 -23.04
CA THR A 251 16.47 -3.99 -23.34
C THR A 251 15.71 -3.49 -22.11
N THR A 252 15.63 -4.28 -21.03
CA THR A 252 14.97 -3.92 -19.77
C THR A 252 15.33 -2.51 -19.21
N PRO A 253 16.61 -2.10 -19.12
CA PRO A 253 16.95 -0.77 -18.62
C PRO A 253 16.45 0.38 -19.51
N ILE A 254 16.37 0.17 -20.83
CA ILE A 254 15.86 1.16 -21.78
C ILE A 254 14.36 1.38 -21.53
N VAL A 255 13.60 0.30 -21.37
CA VAL A 255 12.16 0.34 -21.09
C VAL A 255 11.85 1.03 -19.76
N ALA A 256 12.61 0.71 -18.71
CA ALA A 256 12.42 1.30 -17.40
C ALA A 256 12.64 2.83 -17.42
N GLY A 257 13.52 3.33 -18.30
CA GLY A 257 13.78 4.75 -18.47
C GLY A 257 12.63 5.54 -19.11
N ILE A 258 11.70 4.88 -19.82
CA ILE A 258 10.66 5.53 -20.63
C ILE A 258 9.27 5.46 -19.95
N ALA A 259 9.19 4.87 -18.76
CA ALA A 259 7.97 4.79 -17.94
C ALA A 259 6.73 4.29 -18.72
N VAL A 260 6.89 3.19 -19.47
CA VAL A 260 5.78 2.56 -20.19
C VAL A 260 4.67 2.16 -19.21
N LEU A 261 3.51 2.79 -19.33
CA LEU A 261 2.38 2.69 -18.38
C LEU A 261 1.67 1.33 -18.35
N ASN A 262 2.03 0.38 -19.21
CA ASN A 262 1.35 -0.92 -19.30
C ASN A 262 2.31 -2.10 -19.41
N ILE A 263 3.30 -2.15 -18.53
CA ILE A 263 4.06 -3.38 -18.29
C ILE A 263 3.82 -3.84 -16.86
N PRO A 264 2.71 -4.56 -16.59
CA PRO A 264 2.59 -5.27 -15.32
C PRO A 264 3.53 -6.50 -15.25
N PHE A 265 4.30 -6.83 -16.30
CA PHE A 265 4.91 -8.17 -16.44
C PHE A 265 6.36 -8.32 -16.97
N ALA A 266 7.12 -7.26 -17.33
CA ALA A 266 8.51 -7.46 -17.80
C ALA A 266 9.59 -7.41 -16.71
N ALA A 267 9.26 -6.98 -15.49
CA ALA A 267 10.21 -6.95 -14.38
C ALA A 267 9.81 -7.95 -13.29
N GLY A 268 10.24 -9.21 -13.45
CA GLY A 268 10.58 -10.01 -12.28
C GLY A 268 11.38 -9.13 -11.31
N PHE A 269 11.02 -9.17 -10.02
CA PHE A 269 11.35 -8.25 -8.92
C PHE A 269 10.40 -7.07 -8.64
N GLY A 270 9.78 -6.42 -9.63
CA GLY A 270 8.94 -5.23 -9.39
C GLY A 270 7.66 -5.55 -8.60
N ASN A 271 6.94 -6.59 -9.04
CA ASN A 271 5.78 -7.11 -8.28
C ASN A 271 6.21 -7.90 -7.04
N SER A 272 7.43 -8.44 -7.01
CA SER A 272 7.97 -9.10 -5.83
C SER A 272 8.06 -8.13 -4.66
N PHE A 273 8.29 -6.83 -4.89
CA PHE A 273 8.30 -5.79 -3.86
C PHE A 273 6.94 -5.60 -3.18
N ILE A 274 5.83 -5.72 -3.91
CA ILE A 274 4.47 -5.68 -3.33
C ILE A 274 4.26 -6.90 -2.43
N PHE A 275 4.67 -8.09 -2.86
CA PHE A 275 4.58 -9.31 -2.04
C PHE A 275 5.56 -9.30 -0.86
N ILE A 276 6.76 -8.75 -1.03
CA ILE A 276 7.77 -8.50 0.00
C ILE A 276 7.24 -7.49 1.03
N GLN A 277 6.58 -6.42 0.60
CA GLN A 277 5.89 -5.46 1.49
C GLN A 277 4.89 -6.17 2.41
N PHE A 278 4.11 -7.13 1.89
CA PHE A 278 3.19 -7.91 2.73
C PHE A 278 3.93 -8.85 3.70
N LEU A 279 5.08 -9.37 3.29
CA LEU A 279 5.97 -10.22 4.10
C LEU A 279 6.69 -9.45 5.23
N PHE A 280 7.06 -8.19 5.00
CA PHE A 280 7.79 -7.37 5.98
C PHE A 280 6.86 -6.58 6.92
N THR A 281 5.63 -6.23 6.53
CA THR A 281 4.73 -5.46 7.42
C THR A 281 4.17 -6.27 8.60
N GLN A 282 4.01 -7.59 8.46
CA GLN A 282 3.48 -8.47 9.51
C GLN A 282 4.46 -8.72 10.69
N PRO A 283 5.75 -9.06 10.49
CA PRO A 283 6.65 -9.35 11.60
C PRO A 283 6.98 -8.15 12.48
N PHE A 284 6.99 -6.91 11.96
CA PHE A 284 7.19 -5.72 12.80
C PHE A 284 6.07 -5.52 13.83
N ILE A 285 4.85 -5.98 13.54
CA ILE A 285 3.74 -5.97 14.51
C ILE A 285 3.90 -7.10 15.55
N LEU A 286 4.49 -8.24 15.16
CA LEU A 286 4.82 -9.35 16.07
C LEU A 286 5.93 -9.00 17.09
N PHE A 287 6.86 -8.11 16.72
CA PHE A 287 7.88 -7.60 17.63
C PHE A 287 7.32 -6.65 18.72
N VAL A 288 6.08 -6.15 18.55
CA VAL A 288 5.34 -5.46 19.63
C VAL A 288 4.72 -6.50 20.56
N ARG A 289 5.56 -7.34 21.15
CA ARG A 289 5.18 -8.30 22.18
C ARG A 289 4.74 -7.54 23.43
N ARG A 290 3.49 -7.12 23.50
CA ARG A 290 2.86 -6.82 24.80
C ARG A 290 2.56 -8.17 25.43
N LYS A 291 3.42 -8.61 26.35
CA LYS A 291 3.05 -9.65 27.32
C LYS A 291 1.68 -9.24 27.87
N ASN A 292 0.66 -10.08 27.67
CA ASN A 292 -0.62 -9.89 28.32
C ASN A 292 -0.33 -9.81 29.81
N LYS A 293 -0.56 -8.63 30.39
CA LYS A 293 -0.21 -8.38 31.77
C LYS A 293 -1.39 -8.81 32.62
N ASN A 294 -1.09 -9.66 33.59
CA ASN A 294 -2.01 -10.51 34.33
C ASN A 294 -2.66 -9.79 35.51
N TRP A 295 -3.31 -8.66 35.26
CA TRP A 295 -3.97 -7.88 36.31
C TRP A 295 -5.09 -7.03 35.74
N GLY A 296 -6.08 -6.77 36.59
CA GLY A 296 -7.01 -5.69 36.34
C GLY A 296 -6.25 -4.38 36.32
N ARG A 297 -6.61 -3.49 35.40
CA ARG A 297 -5.97 -2.18 35.27
C ARG A 297 -7.05 -1.14 35.17
N VAL A 298 -7.03 -0.17 36.08
CA VAL A 298 -7.77 1.07 35.94
C VAL A 298 -6.91 2.03 35.14
N PHE A 299 -7.45 2.56 34.05
CA PHE A 299 -6.73 3.47 33.17
C PHE A 299 -7.66 4.52 32.58
N ASN A 300 -7.09 5.65 32.20
CA ASN A 300 -7.80 6.72 31.53
C ASN A 300 -8.20 6.26 30.11
N SER A 301 -9.49 6.31 29.79
CA SER A 301 -10.04 5.84 28.50
C SER A 301 -9.45 6.58 27.29
N PHE A 302 -9.08 7.87 27.44
CA PHE A 302 -8.44 8.65 26.38
C PHE A 302 -6.94 8.41 26.29
N THR A 303 -6.21 8.50 27.40
CA THR A 303 -4.74 8.49 27.35
C THR A 303 -4.16 7.07 27.40
N GLU A 304 -4.94 6.07 27.83
CA GLU A 304 -4.46 4.75 28.25
C GLU A 304 -3.43 4.78 29.40
N HIS A 305 -3.17 5.96 29.99
CA HIS A 305 -2.29 6.05 31.15
C HIS A 305 -2.95 5.37 32.34
N PRO A 306 -2.15 4.60 33.12
CA PRO A 306 -2.65 4.00 34.34
C PRO A 306 -3.16 5.07 35.29
N VAL A 307 -4.29 4.80 35.95
CA VAL A 307 -4.81 5.68 37.00
C VAL A 307 -4.44 5.08 38.34
N ASP A 308 -3.52 5.75 39.02
CA ASP A 308 -3.07 5.39 40.35
C ASP A 308 -4.03 5.90 41.42
N LEU A 309 -3.93 5.33 42.63
CA LEU A 309 -4.71 5.77 43.79
C LEU A 309 -6.23 5.86 43.52
N GLY A 310 -6.75 4.98 42.66
CA GLY A 310 -8.18 4.80 42.42
C GLY A 310 -8.71 3.73 43.35
N THR A 311 -9.87 3.97 43.95
CA THR A 311 -10.51 3.03 44.87
C THR A 311 -11.35 2.05 44.07
N VAL A 312 -10.97 0.77 44.07
CA VAL A 312 -11.69 -0.31 43.40
C VAL A 312 -12.42 -1.14 44.46
N ARG A 313 -13.72 -1.34 44.28
CA ARG A 313 -14.59 -2.07 45.21
C ARG A 313 -15.17 -3.28 44.50
N LEU A 314 -14.99 -4.46 45.08
CA LEU A 314 -15.70 -5.67 44.68
C LEU A 314 -17.02 -5.74 45.46
N VAL A 315 -18.13 -5.72 44.74
CA VAL A 315 -19.48 -5.74 45.28
C VAL A 315 -20.17 -7.03 44.88
N ASP A 316 -20.79 -7.68 45.84
CA ASP A 316 -21.62 -8.86 45.61
C ASP A 316 -22.90 -8.45 44.87
N HIS A 317 -23.19 -9.12 43.76
CA HIS A 317 -24.27 -8.71 42.86
C HIS A 317 -25.66 -8.89 43.52
N ASP A 318 -25.85 -9.98 44.25
CA ASP A 318 -27.15 -10.35 44.82
C ASP A 318 -27.46 -9.55 46.09
N THR A 319 -26.44 -9.29 46.91
CA THR A 319 -26.60 -8.63 48.21
C THR A 319 -26.27 -7.14 48.20
N ASN A 320 -25.70 -6.61 47.11
CA ASN A 320 -25.17 -5.25 47.01
C ASN A 320 -24.13 -4.89 48.09
N LYS A 321 -23.55 -5.88 48.77
CA LYS A 321 -22.57 -5.65 49.84
C LYS A 321 -21.17 -5.58 49.27
N VAL A 322 -20.39 -4.64 49.77
CA VAL A 322 -18.96 -4.52 49.40
C VAL A 322 -18.17 -5.60 50.13
N ILE A 323 -17.65 -6.54 49.36
CA ILE A 323 -16.88 -7.68 49.86
C ILE A 323 -15.45 -7.26 50.16
N LYS A 324 -14.86 -6.46 49.27
CA LYS A 324 -13.46 -6.03 49.41
C LYS A 324 -13.23 -4.72 48.68
N THR A 325 -12.42 -3.86 49.30
CA THR A 325 -11.95 -2.61 48.69
C THR A 325 -10.44 -2.66 48.57
N MET A 326 -9.90 -2.17 47.46
CA MET A 326 -8.47 -2.03 47.23
C MET A 326 -8.16 -0.73 46.49
N VAL A 327 -6.99 -0.16 46.74
CA VAL A 327 -6.50 1.03 46.02
C VAL A 327 -5.56 0.58 44.90
N THR A 328 -5.69 1.18 43.72
CA THR A 328 -4.80 0.86 42.58
C THR A 328 -3.37 1.31 42.82
N SER A 329 -2.42 0.51 42.35
CA SER A 329 -0.99 0.86 42.38
C SER A 329 -0.64 2.02 41.42
N HIS A 330 0.61 2.51 41.45
CA HIS A 330 1.13 3.53 40.51
C HIS A 330 0.95 3.18 39.01
N LYS A 331 0.79 1.90 38.68
CA LYS A 331 0.50 1.40 37.32
C LYS A 331 -0.99 1.07 37.11
N GLY A 332 -1.86 1.57 37.98
CA GLY A 332 -3.31 1.36 37.94
C GLY A 332 -3.75 -0.08 38.16
N LYS A 333 -2.86 -0.95 38.65
CA LYS A 333 -3.10 -2.40 38.74
C LYS A 333 -3.97 -2.76 39.96
N TYR A 334 -4.83 -3.76 39.80
CA TYR A 334 -5.62 -4.38 40.86
C TYR A 334 -5.89 -5.88 40.57
N LEU A 335 -6.27 -6.64 41.60
CA LEU A 335 -6.66 -8.05 41.51
C LEU A 335 -7.57 -8.43 42.69
N PHE A 336 -8.68 -9.12 42.44
CA PHE A 336 -9.45 -9.78 43.51
C PHE A 336 -9.50 -11.30 43.31
N LEU A 337 -9.52 -12.00 44.45
CA LEU A 337 -9.65 -13.46 44.55
C LEU A 337 -10.90 -13.82 45.36
N PRO A 338 -12.13 -13.54 44.86
CA PRO A 338 -13.34 -13.88 45.58
C PRO A 338 -13.63 -15.38 45.55
N ALA A 339 -14.54 -15.79 46.44
CA ALA A 339 -15.15 -17.11 46.38
C ALA A 339 -16.04 -17.24 45.11
N PRO A 340 -16.46 -18.46 44.73
CA PRO A 340 -17.43 -18.61 43.63
C PRO A 340 -18.74 -17.87 43.93
N GLY A 341 -19.24 -17.12 42.96
CA GLY A 341 -20.38 -16.21 43.11
C GLY A 341 -20.51 -15.20 41.97
N LEU A 342 -21.51 -14.32 42.06
CA LEU A 342 -21.75 -13.23 41.11
C LEU A 342 -21.31 -11.91 41.74
N TYR A 343 -20.46 -11.18 41.03
CA TYR A 343 -19.88 -9.93 41.52
C TYR A 343 -19.94 -8.82 40.48
N ARG A 344 -19.87 -7.58 40.94
CA ARG A 344 -19.55 -6.42 40.11
C ARG A 344 -18.37 -5.65 40.71
N VAL A 345 -17.70 -4.86 39.89
CA VAL A 345 -16.60 -3.99 40.32
C VAL A 345 -17.01 -2.53 40.14
N GLU A 346 -16.81 -1.73 41.16
CA GLU A 346 -17.03 -0.29 41.13
C GLU A 346 -15.68 0.41 41.31
N VAL A 347 -15.46 1.49 40.56
CA VAL A 347 -14.23 2.28 40.64
C VAL A 347 -14.57 3.73 40.95
N ASP A 348 -13.88 4.30 41.93
CA ASP A 348 -14.00 5.69 42.33
C ASP A 348 -12.63 6.38 42.30
N LYS A 349 -12.57 7.53 41.61
CA LYS A 349 -11.39 8.38 41.51
C LYS A 349 -11.82 9.80 41.21
N SER A 350 -11.33 10.76 42.01
CA SER A 350 -11.56 12.19 41.77
C SER A 350 -11.09 12.62 40.38
N GLY A 351 -11.94 13.35 39.65
CA GLY A 351 -11.65 13.85 38.30
C GLY A 351 -12.02 12.88 37.17
N PHE A 352 -12.57 11.70 37.50
CA PHE A 352 -12.91 10.65 36.56
C PHE A 352 -14.33 10.10 36.79
N GLU A 353 -14.91 9.55 35.72
CA GLU A 353 -16.24 8.96 35.71
C GLU A 353 -16.18 7.49 35.28
N PHE A 354 -16.94 6.64 35.98
CA PHE A 354 -17.10 5.22 35.70
C PHE A 354 -18.61 4.88 35.63
N PRO A 355 -19.06 4.04 34.67
CA PRO A 355 -18.27 3.40 33.61
C PRO A 355 -17.93 4.35 32.47
N SER A 356 -16.87 4.04 31.73
CA SER A 356 -16.50 4.81 30.54
C SER A 356 -17.63 4.80 29.50
N THR A 357 -18.12 5.97 29.12
CA THR A 357 -19.14 6.16 28.07
C THR A 357 -18.51 6.06 26.67
N TYR A 358 -17.25 6.49 26.52
CA TYR A 358 -16.58 6.55 25.21
C TYR A 358 -16.23 5.19 24.62
N LEU A 359 -15.75 4.26 25.46
CA LEU A 359 -15.33 2.94 25.01
C LEU A 359 -16.48 1.92 25.02
N LYS A 360 -17.56 2.19 25.78
CA LYS A 360 -18.72 1.30 25.89
C LYS A 360 -19.49 1.11 24.58
N SER A 361 -19.47 2.10 23.67
CA SER A 361 -20.17 2.02 22.37
C SER A 361 -19.34 1.44 21.23
N ASN A 362 -18.01 1.39 21.37
CA ASN A 362 -17.10 1.16 20.24
C ASN A 362 -16.20 -0.09 20.37
N VAL A 363 -16.15 -0.72 21.55
CA VAL A 363 -15.22 -1.82 21.85
C VAL A 363 -15.98 -3.05 22.32
N ASP A 364 -15.46 -4.22 21.94
CA ASP A 364 -15.94 -5.52 22.37
C ASP A 364 -15.86 -5.64 23.90
N SER A 365 -16.98 -6.00 24.55
CA SER A 365 -17.10 -6.10 26.01
C SER A 365 -16.19 -7.18 26.60
N GLU A 366 -15.68 -8.10 25.79
CA GLU A 366 -14.74 -9.12 26.25
C GLU A 366 -13.42 -8.54 26.79
N VAL A 367 -12.99 -7.37 26.31
CA VAL A 367 -11.65 -6.81 26.59
C VAL A 367 -11.65 -5.78 27.73
N HIS A 368 -12.74 -5.04 27.92
CA HIS A 368 -12.85 -3.94 28.87
C HIS A 368 -14.13 -4.06 29.68
N TYR A 369 -14.06 -3.74 30.97
CA TYR A 369 -15.17 -3.88 31.91
C TYR A 369 -15.88 -2.56 32.15
N PHE A 370 -17.20 -2.60 31.96
CA PHE A 370 -18.08 -1.41 32.03
C PHE A 370 -19.15 -1.52 33.12
N GLY A 371 -18.92 -2.35 34.14
CA GLY A 371 -19.87 -2.55 35.25
C GLY A 371 -20.82 -3.73 35.09
N GLU A 372 -20.55 -4.65 34.16
CA GLU A 372 -21.35 -5.86 33.95
C GLU A 372 -21.16 -6.90 35.08
N GLU A 373 -21.98 -7.95 35.09
CA GLU A 373 -21.85 -9.03 36.08
C GLU A 373 -20.64 -9.93 35.77
N ILE A 374 -19.89 -10.30 36.81
CA ILE A 374 -18.73 -11.18 36.75
C ILE A 374 -19.07 -12.46 37.49
N LYS A 375 -19.20 -13.55 36.75
CA LYS A 375 -19.43 -14.89 37.31
C LYS A 375 -18.11 -15.59 37.60
N VAL A 376 -17.90 -15.95 38.87
CA VAL A 376 -16.72 -16.69 39.34
C VAL A 376 -17.16 -18.12 39.65
N GLN A 377 -16.67 -19.12 38.91
CA GLN A 377 -17.11 -20.51 39.04
C GLN A 377 -15.99 -21.44 39.52
N GLY A 378 -14.77 -21.21 39.04
CA GLY A 378 -13.65 -22.13 39.17
C GLY A 378 -12.57 -21.74 40.19
N LYS A 379 -11.76 -22.74 40.56
CA LYS A 379 -10.58 -22.60 41.43
C LYS A 379 -9.50 -21.66 40.88
N LEU A 380 -9.46 -21.45 39.57
CA LEU A 380 -8.49 -20.58 38.88
C LEU A 380 -9.07 -19.20 38.52
N ASP A 381 -10.36 -18.97 38.75
CA ASP A 381 -11.01 -17.72 38.33
C ASP A 381 -10.63 -16.57 39.27
N VAL A 382 -10.22 -15.46 38.66
CA VAL A 382 -9.83 -14.22 39.33
C VAL A 382 -10.58 -13.04 38.71
N VAL A 383 -10.76 -11.98 39.48
CA VAL A 383 -11.35 -10.73 38.96
C VAL A 383 -10.21 -9.79 38.58
N ASP A 384 -9.83 -9.82 37.31
CA ASP A 384 -8.67 -9.13 36.71
C ASP A 384 -9.04 -8.25 35.49
N LYS A 385 -10.29 -7.77 35.42
CA LYS A 385 -10.77 -7.05 34.24
C LYS A 385 -10.10 -5.67 34.07
N HIS A 386 -9.91 -5.22 32.84
CA HIS A 386 -9.40 -3.88 32.56
C HIS A 386 -10.54 -2.85 32.61
N ILE A 387 -10.43 -1.86 33.48
CA ILE A 387 -11.47 -0.86 33.71
C ILE A 387 -11.05 0.49 33.12
N PRO A 388 -11.67 0.94 32.02
CA PRO A 388 -11.51 2.30 31.54
C PRO A 388 -12.37 3.28 32.36
N ILE A 389 -11.80 4.44 32.67
CA ILE A 389 -12.50 5.57 33.31
C ILE A 389 -12.28 6.86 32.52
N ASP A 390 -13.30 7.71 32.50
CA ASP A 390 -13.36 8.90 31.65
C ASP A 390 -12.95 10.15 32.45
N PRO A 391 -11.94 10.92 32.03
CA PRO A 391 -11.61 12.18 32.68
C PRO A 391 -12.69 13.24 32.38
N HIS A 392 -13.00 14.09 33.37
CA HIS A 392 -13.92 15.22 33.15
C HIS A 392 -13.35 16.27 32.18
N HIS A 393 -12.03 16.43 32.13
CA HIS A 393 -11.35 17.33 31.20
C HIS A 393 -10.60 16.54 30.10
N ARG A 394 -10.79 16.96 28.85
CA ARG A 394 -10.22 16.32 27.67
C ARG A 394 -8.85 16.92 27.36
N GLU A 395 -7.81 16.08 27.36
CA GLU A 395 -6.44 16.53 27.05
C GLU A 395 -5.79 15.76 25.88
N ILE A 396 -6.51 15.25 24.86
CA ILE A 396 -5.84 14.77 23.63
C ILE A 396 -6.73 14.82 22.36
N SER A 397 -6.09 14.91 21.18
CA SER A 397 -6.71 14.93 19.85
C SER A 397 -7.41 13.61 19.45
N VAL A 398 -8.65 13.74 18.97
CA VAL A 398 -9.56 12.65 18.57
C VAL A 398 -8.97 11.75 17.48
N GLY A 399 -8.18 12.30 16.55
CA GLY A 399 -7.57 11.52 15.45
C GLY A 399 -6.55 10.47 15.92
N ARG A 400 -5.74 10.77 16.95
CA ARG A 400 -4.80 9.79 17.52
C ARG A 400 -5.55 8.67 18.26
N PHE A 401 -6.70 8.99 18.84
CA PHE A 401 -7.58 8.03 19.51
C PHE A 401 -8.25 7.06 18.51
N THR A 402 -8.84 7.58 17.42
CA THR A 402 -9.50 6.73 16.41
C THR A 402 -8.51 5.84 15.66
N TRP A 403 -7.36 6.38 15.22
CA TRP A 403 -6.28 5.57 14.61
C TRP A 403 -5.84 4.41 15.52
N ARG A 404 -5.77 4.66 16.83
CA ARG A 404 -5.36 3.65 17.81
C ARG A 404 -6.38 2.53 17.99
N ILE A 405 -7.68 2.79 17.83
CA ILE A 405 -8.74 1.77 17.84
C ILE A 405 -8.69 0.97 16.53
N TRP A 406 -8.58 1.68 15.41
CA TRP A 406 -8.63 1.08 14.08
C TRP A 406 -7.41 0.23 13.75
N LYS A 407 -6.19 0.59 14.21
CA LYS A 407 -4.96 -0.14 13.87
C LYS A 407 -5.01 -1.64 14.16
N LYS A 408 -5.70 -2.07 15.22
CA LYS A 408 -5.86 -3.50 15.56
C LYS A 408 -6.81 -4.21 14.60
N ARG A 409 -7.94 -3.57 14.27
CA ARG A 409 -8.91 -4.09 13.30
C ARG A 409 -8.26 -4.22 11.93
N VAL A 410 -7.57 -3.15 11.52
CA VAL A 410 -6.79 -3.09 10.29
C VAL A 410 -5.72 -4.20 10.27
N ALA A 411 -4.97 -4.41 11.36
CA ALA A 411 -3.97 -5.49 11.43
C ALA A 411 -4.58 -6.90 11.32
N ILE A 412 -5.73 -7.16 11.95
CA ILE A 412 -6.43 -8.45 11.83
C ILE A 412 -6.95 -8.64 10.39
N ILE A 413 -7.58 -7.61 9.81
CA ILE A 413 -8.06 -7.65 8.43
C ILE A 413 -6.90 -7.95 7.47
N PHE A 414 -5.77 -7.26 7.60
CA PHE A 414 -4.58 -7.53 6.79
C PHE A 414 -3.98 -8.91 7.01
N ALA A 415 -3.99 -9.43 8.25
CA ALA A 415 -3.47 -10.77 8.56
C ALA A 415 -4.26 -11.88 7.84
N PHE A 416 -5.59 -11.74 7.74
CA PHE A 416 -6.44 -12.71 7.02
C PHE A 416 -6.51 -12.45 5.51
N ALA A 417 -6.46 -11.19 5.07
CA ALA A 417 -6.51 -10.83 3.65
C ALA A 417 -5.24 -11.26 2.89
N ALA A 418 -4.06 -11.21 3.52
CA ALA A 418 -2.79 -11.53 2.87
C ALA A 418 -2.70 -12.98 2.34
N PRO A 419 -3.01 -14.05 3.11
CA PRO A 419 -3.01 -15.41 2.57
C PRO A 419 -4.10 -15.63 1.50
N LEU A 420 -5.25 -14.94 1.61
CA LEU A 420 -6.30 -14.98 0.60
C LEU A 420 -5.83 -14.39 -0.74
N LEU A 421 -5.19 -13.22 -0.70
CA LEU A 421 -4.61 -12.55 -1.86
C LEU A 421 -3.45 -13.37 -2.45
N ALA A 422 -2.59 -13.97 -1.62
CA ALA A 422 -1.52 -14.85 -2.08
C ALA A 422 -2.08 -16.11 -2.78
N ALA A 423 -3.15 -16.71 -2.25
CA ALA A 423 -3.83 -17.84 -2.87
C ALA A 423 -4.52 -17.45 -4.19
N LEU A 424 -5.10 -16.24 -4.26
CA LEU A 424 -5.65 -15.69 -5.49
C LEU A 424 -4.56 -15.50 -6.56
N GLY A 425 -3.38 -14.99 -6.16
CA GLY A 425 -2.22 -14.85 -7.04
C GLY A 425 -1.74 -16.17 -7.64
N LEU A 426 -1.89 -17.27 -6.91
CA LEU A 426 -1.54 -18.62 -7.38
C LEU A 426 -2.40 -19.09 -8.56
N LEU A 427 -3.62 -18.56 -8.73
CA LEU A 427 -4.47 -18.81 -9.90
C LEU A 427 -3.92 -18.17 -11.18
N PHE A 428 -3.14 -17.10 -11.05
CA PHE A 428 -2.57 -16.37 -12.19
C PHE A 428 -1.13 -16.80 -12.50
N VAL A 429 -0.37 -17.23 -11.49
CA VAL A 429 1.05 -17.63 -11.64
C VAL A 429 1.30 -18.95 -10.89
N LEU A 430 1.14 -20.06 -11.61
CA LEU A 430 1.31 -21.42 -11.07
C LEU A 430 2.77 -21.87 -11.09
N GLU A 431 3.58 -21.22 -10.26
CA GLU A 431 5.01 -21.51 -10.11
C GLU A 431 5.33 -22.01 -8.70
N TRP A 432 6.40 -22.78 -8.55
CA TRP A 432 6.73 -23.41 -7.26
C TRP A 432 7.01 -22.38 -6.16
N TRP A 433 7.57 -21.22 -6.50
CA TRP A 433 7.79 -20.12 -5.54
C TRP A 433 6.48 -19.45 -5.12
N SER A 434 5.45 -19.42 -5.98
CA SER A 434 4.12 -18.92 -5.63
C SER A 434 3.47 -19.80 -4.55
N ILE A 435 3.64 -21.12 -4.65
CA ILE A 435 3.21 -22.07 -3.62
C ILE A 435 3.95 -21.81 -2.30
N LEU A 436 5.27 -21.60 -2.36
CA LEU A 436 6.08 -21.29 -1.18
C LEU A 436 5.61 -20.01 -0.47
N ILE A 437 5.28 -18.96 -1.23
CA ILE A 437 4.77 -17.68 -0.69
C ILE A 437 3.45 -17.89 0.06
N VAL A 438 2.52 -18.69 -0.49
CA VAL A 438 1.25 -19.01 0.20
C VAL A 438 1.52 -19.74 1.51
N ILE A 439 2.42 -20.73 1.51
CA ILE A 439 2.80 -21.50 2.72
C ILE A 439 3.36 -20.56 3.80
N VAL A 440 4.25 -19.63 3.42
CA VAL A 440 4.83 -18.66 4.36
C VAL A 440 3.75 -17.76 4.98
N HIS A 441 2.79 -17.27 4.20
CA HIS A 441 1.69 -16.46 4.72
C HIS A 441 0.78 -17.23 5.69
N VAL A 442 0.51 -18.51 5.39
CA VAL A 442 -0.24 -19.39 6.30
C VAL A 442 0.52 -19.61 7.61
N LEU A 443 1.84 -19.86 7.55
CA LEU A 443 2.67 -20.00 8.75
C LEU A 443 2.70 -18.72 9.60
N LEU A 444 2.84 -17.55 8.96
CA LEU A 444 2.78 -16.27 9.65
C LEU A 444 1.42 -16.03 10.31
N LEU A 445 0.31 -16.39 9.66
CA LEU A 445 -1.03 -16.34 10.24
C LEU A 445 -1.13 -17.25 11.48
N LEU A 446 -0.61 -18.47 11.42
CA LEU A 446 -0.61 -19.41 12.56
C LEU A 446 0.20 -18.87 13.73
N ILE A 447 1.38 -18.28 13.46
CA ILE A 447 2.20 -17.62 14.48
C ILE A 447 1.45 -16.43 15.08
N PHE A 448 0.81 -15.60 14.26
CA PHE A 448 -0.01 -14.47 14.71
C PHE A 448 -1.14 -14.93 15.63
N ILE A 449 -1.94 -15.91 15.22
CA ILE A 449 -3.00 -16.51 16.04
C ILE A 449 -2.42 -17.05 17.35
N ARG A 450 -1.32 -17.80 17.29
CA ARG A 450 -0.67 -18.37 18.48
C ARG A 450 -0.18 -17.33 19.48
N LEU A 451 0.24 -16.16 18.98
CA LEU A 451 0.75 -15.04 19.77
C LEU A 451 -0.36 -14.15 20.31
N VAL A 452 -1.48 -14.00 19.58
CA VAL A 452 -2.66 -13.26 20.04
C VAL A 452 -3.40 -14.05 21.13
N PHE A 453 -3.56 -15.37 20.95
CA PHE A 453 -4.35 -16.23 21.81
C PHE A 453 -3.51 -17.06 22.80
N THR A 454 -2.61 -16.40 23.54
CA THR A 454 -1.83 -17.08 24.59
C THR A 454 -2.66 -17.36 25.85
N LYS A 455 -2.53 -18.57 26.43
CA LYS A 455 -3.12 -18.94 27.72
C LYS A 455 -2.62 -18.00 28.85
N LYS A 456 -3.53 -17.63 29.76
CA LYS A 456 -3.21 -16.83 30.96
C LYS A 456 -2.48 -17.70 31.99
N ASP A 457 -1.35 -17.22 32.51
CA ASP A 457 -0.69 -17.84 33.67
C ASP A 457 -1.41 -17.46 34.98
N PRO A 458 -1.47 -18.36 35.98
CA PRO A 458 -2.12 -18.08 37.26
C PRO A 458 -1.44 -16.94 38.02
N GLN A 459 -2.27 -16.03 38.57
CA GLN A 459 -1.89 -14.68 39.03
C GLN A 459 -1.73 -14.56 40.56
N PHE A 460 -1.59 -15.69 41.24
CA PHE A 460 -1.64 -15.79 42.70
C PHE A 460 -0.68 -16.88 43.17
N GLY A 461 -0.16 -16.74 44.39
CA GLY A 461 0.52 -17.84 45.07
C GLY A 461 -0.50 -18.78 45.69
N ARG A 462 -0.18 -20.06 45.77
CA ARG A 462 -1.04 -21.08 46.37
C ARG A 462 -0.36 -21.72 47.58
N VAL A 463 -1.10 -21.82 48.67
CA VAL A 463 -0.70 -22.58 49.86
C VAL A 463 -1.42 -23.93 49.89
N TYR A 464 -0.65 -25.00 50.07
CA TYR A 464 -1.16 -26.38 50.05
C TYR A 464 -0.48 -27.27 51.10
N THR A 465 -1.09 -28.42 51.39
CA THR A 465 -0.54 -29.44 52.29
C THR A 465 0.39 -30.41 51.57
N ASP A 466 1.04 -31.29 52.33
CA ASP A 466 1.81 -32.43 51.80
C ASP A 466 1.01 -33.35 50.85
N LYS A 467 -0.32 -33.35 50.95
CA LYS A 467 -1.21 -34.11 50.05
C LYS A 467 -1.71 -33.29 48.86
N ASN A 468 -1.07 -32.14 48.56
CA ASN A 468 -1.46 -31.18 47.53
C ASN A 468 -2.90 -30.62 47.67
N THR A 469 -3.49 -30.72 48.88
CA THR A 469 -4.79 -30.13 49.17
C THR A 469 -4.63 -28.65 49.50
N SER A 470 -5.51 -27.81 48.95
CA SER A 470 -5.48 -26.36 49.16
C SER A 470 -5.74 -25.98 50.62
N LEU A 471 -4.96 -25.03 51.16
CA LEU A 471 -5.10 -24.55 52.54
C LEU A 471 -5.74 -23.16 52.62
N ARG A 472 -7.00 -23.12 53.06
CA ARG A 472 -7.74 -21.90 53.39
C ARG A 472 -7.30 -21.28 54.72
N THR A 473 -7.46 -19.96 54.88
CA THR A 473 -7.26 -19.22 56.13
C THR A 473 -5.81 -19.28 56.63
N VAL A 474 -4.84 -19.29 55.71
CA VAL A 474 -3.42 -19.10 56.01
C VAL A 474 -3.15 -17.60 55.97
N GLN A 475 -2.57 -17.08 57.03
CA GLN A 475 -2.07 -15.70 57.05
C GLN A 475 -0.71 -15.67 56.37
N VAL A 476 -0.63 -14.94 55.25
CA VAL A 476 0.59 -14.68 54.49
C VAL A 476 1.00 -13.24 54.76
N SER A 477 2.06 -13.04 55.54
CA SER A 477 2.55 -11.74 55.95
C SER A 477 3.83 -11.37 55.20
N LEU A 478 3.92 -10.13 54.72
CA LEU A 478 5.09 -9.59 54.04
C LEU A 478 5.86 -8.66 54.96
N PHE A 479 7.06 -9.06 55.35
CA PHE A 479 7.96 -8.24 56.16
C PHE A 479 9.10 -7.69 55.30
N ARG A 480 9.51 -6.45 55.53
CA ARG A 480 10.72 -5.90 54.92
C ARG A 480 11.95 -6.44 55.66
N LYS A 481 12.95 -6.96 54.94
CA LYS A 481 14.10 -7.64 55.55
C LYS A 481 15.00 -6.69 56.37
N LYS A 482 15.12 -5.43 55.95
CA LYS A 482 15.98 -4.42 56.60
C LYS A 482 15.60 -4.12 58.07
N ASP A 483 14.31 -4.03 58.36
CA ASP A 483 13.79 -3.56 59.65
C ASP A 483 12.75 -4.51 60.26
N ASN A 484 12.49 -5.67 59.63
CA ASN A 484 11.43 -6.62 59.99
C ASN A 484 10.05 -5.96 60.13
N LYS A 485 9.81 -4.85 59.41
CA LYS A 485 8.52 -4.15 59.46
C LYS A 485 7.48 -4.87 58.62
N LEU A 486 6.30 -5.14 59.21
CA LEU A 486 5.15 -5.68 58.49
C LEU A 486 4.63 -4.63 57.49
N LEU A 487 4.68 -4.94 56.20
CA LEU A 487 4.16 -4.08 55.14
C LEU A 487 2.69 -4.35 54.84
N GLY A 488 2.29 -5.60 54.99
CA GLY A 488 0.92 -6.03 54.77
C GLY A 488 0.79 -7.53 54.98
N TYR A 489 -0.46 -8.00 55.01
CA TYR A 489 -0.78 -9.42 55.08
C TYR A 489 -1.99 -9.74 54.20
N TYR A 490 -2.08 -10.99 53.77
CA TYR A 490 -3.21 -11.53 53.03
C TYR A 490 -3.66 -12.84 53.69
N VAL A 491 -4.96 -13.12 53.68
CA VAL A 491 -5.50 -14.39 54.19
C VAL A 491 -5.96 -15.24 53.01
N THR A 492 -5.47 -16.47 52.92
CA THR A 492 -5.79 -17.35 51.79
C THR A 492 -7.28 -17.71 51.73
N ASP A 493 -7.80 -17.80 50.51
CA ASP A 493 -9.18 -18.16 50.24
C ASP A 493 -9.46 -19.69 50.30
N LEU A 494 -10.69 -20.10 49.95
CA LEU A 494 -11.11 -21.51 49.90
C LEU A 494 -10.18 -22.41 49.07
N PHE A 495 -9.48 -21.82 48.11
CA PHE A 495 -8.58 -22.51 47.20
C PHE A 495 -7.11 -22.38 47.60
N GLY A 496 -6.82 -21.75 48.74
CA GLY A 496 -5.49 -21.52 49.25
C GLY A 496 -4.73 -20.42 48.53
N ARG A 497 -5.42 -19.55 47.78
CA ARG A 497 -4.81 -18.51 46.95
C ARG A 497 -4.53 -17.26 47.77
N TYR A 498 -3.40 -16.61 47.51
CA TYR A 498 -3.09 -15.29 48.06
C TYR A 498 -2.47 -14.38 47.00
N PHE A 499 -2.57 -13.07 47.25
CA PHE A 499 -1.99 -12.04 46.39
C PHE A 499 -1.33 -10.96 47.25
N LEU A 500 -0.07 -10.65 46.95
CA LEU A 500 0.68 -9.56 47.55
C LEU A 500 1.36 -8.75 46.43
N PRO A 501 1.23 -7.41 46.44
CA PRO A 501 1.87 -6.56 45.44
C PRO A 501 3.39 -6.61 45.58
N ALA A 502 4.11 -6.73 44.47
CA ALA A 502 5.58 -6.68 44.47
C ALA A 502 6.08 -5.24 44.31
N VAL A 503 7.00 -4.85 45.19
CA VAL A 503 7.79 -3.61 45.11
C VAL A 503 9.26 -4.03 45.11
N GLU A 504 10.14 -3.22 44.53
CA GLU A 504 11.58 -3.50 44.52
C GLU A 504 12.15 -3.51 45.94
N GLY A 505 12.88 -4.57 46.31
CA GLY A 505 13.52 -4.72 47.61
C GLY A 505 13.59 -6.15 48.16
N GLU A 506 14.16 -6.27 49.36
CA GLU A 506 14.30 -7.54 50.08
C GLU A 506 13.20 -7.72 51.14
N TYR A 507 12.54 -8.88 51.09
CA TYR A 507 11.40 -9.21 51.94
C TYR A 507 11.49 -10.60 52.54
N ILE A 508 10.74 -10.82 53.62
CA ILE A 508 10.51 -12.11 54.25
C ILE A 508 9.00 -12.38 54.17
N LEU A 509 8.61 -13.40 53.42
CA LEU A 509 7.25 -13.93 53.47
C LEU A 509 7.11 -14.91 54.61
N THR A 510 6.10 -14.70 55.44
CA THR A 510 5.77 -15.57 56.56
C THR A 510 4.39 -16.18 56.36
N PHE A 511 4.31 -17.51 56.37
CA PHE A 511 3.07 -18.28 56.29
C PHE A 511 2.74 -18.84 57.67
N SER A 512 1.58 -18.46 58.21
CA SER A 512 1.14 -18.85 59.55
C SER A 512 -0.30 -19.35 59.53
N LYS A 513 -0.54 -20.51 60.15
CA LYS A 513 -1.88 -21.07 60.37
C LYS A 513 -1.85 -21.97 61.60
N LYS A 514 -2.90 -21.90 62.43
CA LYS A 514 -3.02 -22.75 63.63
C LYS A 514 -2.98 -24.24 63.26
N GLY A 515 -2.10 -25.01 63.91
CA GLY A 515 -1.90 -26.45 63.69
C GLY A 515 -1.03 -26.78 62.47
N TYR A 516 -0.26 -25.82 61.97
CA TYR A 516 0.69 -25.97 60.88
C TYR A 516 1.99 -25.23 61.22
N GLU A 517 3.12 -25.81 60.83
CA GLU A 517 4.44 -25.24 61.06
C GLU A 517 4.55 -23.89 60.34
N LYS A 518 5.01 -22.88 61.08
CA LYS A 518 5.26 -21.55 60.52
C LYS A 518 6.43 -21.62 59.53
N LYS A 519 6.23 -21.13 58.31
CA LYS A 519 7.25 -21.14 57.25
C LYS A 519 7.62 -19.73 56.84
N ASN A 520 8.92 -19.44 56.82
CA ASN A 520 9.47 -18.16 56.37
C ASN A 520 10.25 -18.37 55.07
N ILE A 521 10.09 -17.48 54.10
CA ILE A 521 10.78 -17.51 52.81
C ILE A 521 11.36 -16.12 52.57
N ASP A 522 12.67 -16.05 52.40
CA ASP A 522 13.38 -14.83 52.01
C ASP A 522 13.26 -14.63 50.50
N ILE A 523 12.99 -13.39 50.08
CA ILE A 523 12.74 -13.04 48.69
C ILE A 523 13.45 -11.74 48.37
N ASN A 524 14.22 -11.74 47.29
CA ASN A 524 14.72 -10.52 46.68
C ASN A 524 13.89 -10.22 45.43
N VAL A 525 13.28 -9.04 45.38
CA VAL A 525 12.47 -8.59 44.24
C VAL A 525 13.26 -7.55 43.46
N ASP A 526 13.82 -7.97 42.33
CA ASP A 526 14.53 -7.07 41.42
C ASP A 526 13.55 -6.17 40.63
N LYS A 527 14.06 -5.08 40.05
CA LYS A 527 13.28 -4.12 39.24
C LYS A 527 12.41 -4.77 38.15
N LYS A 528 12.90 -5.84 37.51
CA LYS A 528 12.18 -6.61 36.48
C LYS A 528 10.96 -7.36 37.03
N ASP A 529 11.03 -7.83 38.27
CA ASP A 529 9.96 -8.57 38.93
C ASP A 529 9.00 -7.63 39.66
N ALA A 530 9.51 -6.51 40.17
CA ALA A 530 8.69 -5.37 40.61
C ALA A 530 7.85 -4.79 39.44
N ASP A 531 8.39 -4.78 38.22
CA ASP A 531 7.63 -4.38 37.02
C ASP A 531 6.47 -5.33 36.69
N GLN A 532 6.65 -6.63 36.97
CA GLN A 532 5.59 -7.65 36.92
C GLN A 532 4.60 -7.45 38.07
N GLY A 533 5.05 -7.03 39.25
CA GLY A 533 4.19 -6.53 40.34
C GLY A 533 3.49 -7.62 41.16
N ILE A 534 3.97 -8.87 41.13
CA ILE A 534 3.37 -9.99 41.87
C ILE A 534 4.45 -10.78 42.60
N ILE A 535 4.17 -11.18 43.85
CA ILE A 535 4.89 -12.24 44.56
C ILE A 535 3.96 -13.47 44.64
N ASN A 536 4.17 -14.49 43.80
CA ASN A 536 3.30 -15.67 43.66
C ASN A 536 4.02 -16.99 43.99
N ILE A 537 4.60 -17.09 45.19
CA ILE A 537 5.35 -18.28 45.60
C ILE A 537 4.41 -19.38 46.11
N ASP A 538 4.29 -20.44 45.32
CA ASP A 538 3.59 -21.65 45.73
C ASP A 538 4.30 -22.31 46.90
N THR A 539 3.60 -22.45 48.03
CA THR A 539 4.19 -22.82 49.31
C THR A 539 3.44 -23.98 49.96
N GLN A 540 4.17 -25.05 50.23
CA GLN A 540 3.70 -26.17 51.04
C GLN A 540 3.88 -25.88 52.54
N LEU A 541 2.83 -26.15 53.34
CA LEU A 541 2.86 -26.12 54.81
C LEU A 541 2.66 -27.53 55.38
N LYS A 542 3.52 -27.88 56.34
CA LYS A 542 3.45 -29.13 57.11
C LYS A 542 2.56 -28.94 58.33
N LYS A 543 1.87 -29.99 58.73
CA LYS A 543 1.03 -29.98 59.93
C LYS A 543 1.93 -30.09 61.17
N ASP A 544 1.71 -29.26 62.18
CA ASP A 544 2.38 -29.43 63.48
C ASP A 544 1.94 -30.80 64.04
N LEU A 545 2.91 -31.64 64.40
CA LEU A 545 2.69 -32.97 64.97
C LEU A 545 2.14 -32.89 66.40
#